data_AF-A0A9Q0XUE3-F1
#
_entry.id   AF-A0A9Q0XUE3-F1
#
_cell.length_a   1.000
_cell.length_b   1.000
_cell.length_c   1.000
_cell.angle_alpha   90.00
_cell.angle_beta   90.00
_cell.angle_gamma   90.00
#
_symmetry.space_group_name_H-M   'P 1'
#
loop_
_entity.id
_entity.type
_entity.pdbx_description
1 polymer ?
#
loop_
_entity_poly.entity_id
_entity_poly.type
_entity_poly.pdbx_seq_one_letter_code
_entity_poly.pdbx_strand_id
1 'polypeptide(L)'
;MGHYADQFKDRATFGFTKLYLNTADARVFARWRYKVSITLSGKSSVRGYINVALYGTGGNTKQYQIFQGKLQPPKSYTEIIDVEIDVGSVNKVKFLWNNNIINPTLPRLGAAKITVQDGKDGNVYNFCGSETVREDVLQTLMPC
;
A
#
# COMPACT_ATOMS: atom_id res chain seq x y z
N MET A 1 18.30 -0.91 -12.62
CA MET A 1 18.32 -0.54 -14.07
C MET A 1 19.31 0.61 -14.24
N GLY A 2 20.04 0.66 -15.35
CA GLY A 2 20.99 1.74 -15.64
C GLY A 2 22.40 1.42 -15.17
N HIS A 3 23.11 2.43 -14.64
CA HIS A 3 24.55 2.38 -14.35
C HIS A 3 25.00 1.15 -13.54
N TYR A 4 24.22 0.72 -12.54
CA TYR A 4 24.55 -0.39 -11.64
C TYR A 4 23.99 -1.75 -12.09
N ALA A 5 23.64 -1.93 -13.36
CA ALA A 5 23.07 -3.19 -13.86
C ALA A 5 24.07 -4.36 -13.87
N ASP A 6 25.36 -4.05 -13.95
CA ASP A 6 26.50 -5.00 -13.90
C ASP A 6 26.67 -5.66 -12.52
N GLN A 7 26.14 -5.04 -11.46
CA GLN A 7 26.16 -5.59 -10.10
C GLN A 7 25.15 -6.73 -9.88
N PHE A 8 24.33 -7.08 -10.88
CA PHE A 8 23.36 -8.15 -10.79
C PHE A 8 24.06 -9.53 -10.82
N LYS A 9 24.36 -10.07 -9.63
CA LYS A 9 25.18 -11.28 -9.43
C LYS A 9 24.46 -12.60 -9.73
N ASP A 10 23.13 -12.63 -9.60
CA ASP A 10 22.35 -13.85 -9.74
C ASP A 10 21.70 -13.94 -11.12
N ARG A 11 22.03 -15.00 -11.86
CA ARG A 11 21.37 -15.46 -13.10
C ARG A 11 21.88 -14.83 -14.39
N ALA A 12 23.18 -14.99 -14.65
CA ALA A 12 23.62 -15.36 -15.99
C ALA A 12 23.15 -16.79 -16.32
N THR A 13 21.84 -17.04 -16.31
CA THR A 13 21.28 -18.20 -17.01
C THR A 13 21.60 -18.03 -18.49
N PHE A 14 22.00 -19.09 -19.18
CA PHE A 14 22.21 -19.09 -20.63
C PHE A 14 20.93 -18.59 -21.35
N GLY A 15 20.82 -17.28 -21.60
CA GLY A 15 19.65 -16.69 -22.25
C GLY A 15 19.36 -15.23 -21.86
N PHE A 16 18.43 -14.62 -22.60
CA PHE A 16 17.95 -13.26 -22.36
C PHE A 16 16.97 -13.21 -21.19
N THR A 17 17.25 -12.37 -20.19
CA THR A 17 16.34 -12.10 -19.06
C THR A 17 15.54 -10.83 -19.31
N LYS A 18 14.20 -10.92 -19.26
CA LYS A 18 13.31 -9.75 -19.36
C LYS A 18 12.98 -9.23 -17.96
N LEU A 19 13.21 -7.94 -17.73
CA LEU A 19 12.93 -7.25 -16.48
C LEU A 19 11.99 -6.07 -16.74
N TYR A 20 11.05 -5.81 -15.83
CA TYR A 20 10.04 -4.76 -15.95
C TYR A 20 10.02 -3.89 -14.69
N LEU A 21 9.88 -2.58 -14.87
CA LEU A 21 9.67 -1.60 -13.80
C LEU A 21 8.88 -0.41 -14.32
N ASN A 22 8.33 0.37 -13.39
CA ASN A 22 7.74 1.67 -13.68
C ASN A 22 8.68 2.78 -13.23
N THR A 23 8.54 3.96 -13.84
CA THR A 23 9.25 5.18 -13.47
C THR A 23 8.26 6.34 -13.36
N ALA A 24 8.69 7.46 -12.81
CA ALA A 24 7.90 8.69 -12.84
C ALA A 24 7.67 9.19 -14.28
N ASP A 25 6.68 10.04 -14.44
CA ASP A 25 6.45 10.86 -15.64
C ASP A 25 7.43 12.03 -15.76
N ALA A 26 7.97 12.52 -14.64
CA ALA A 26 8.95 13.61 -14.59
C ALA A 26 10.08 13.35 -13.57
N ARG A 27 11.17 14.09 -13.71
CA ARG A 27 12.31 14.00 -12.77
C ARG A 27 11.84 14.39 -11.35
N VAL A 28 12.13 13.62 -10.30
CA VAL A 28 13.00 12.42 -10.19
C VAL A 28 12.26 11.11 -10.56
N PHE A 29 12.86 10.32 -11.46
CA PHE A 29 12.24 9.12 -12.06
C PHE A 29 12.20 7.88 -11.18
N ALA A 30 13.01 7.83 -10.12
CA ALA A 30 13.13 6.66 -9.24
C ALA A 30 11.80 6.33 -8.55
N ARG A 31 11.48 5.04 -8.47
CA ARG A 31 10.30 4.51 -7.78
C ARG A 31 10.65 3.26 -7.00
N TRP A 32 9.99 3.09 -5.86
CA TRP A 32 10.11 1.93 -4.98
C TRP A 32 8.80 1.18 -4.95
N ARG A 33 8.84 -0.12 -5.23
CA ARG A 33 7.64 -0.94 -5.38
C ARG A 33 7.28 -1.61 -4.06
N TYR A 34 6.01 -1.53 -3.69
CA TYR A 34 5.44 -2.22 -2.53
C TYR A 34 4.17 -2.95 -2.93
N LYS A 35 3.95 -4.15 -2.36
CA LYS A 35 2.66 -4.84 -2.43
C LYS A 35 1.93 -4.62 -1.11
N VAL A 36 0.73 -4.07 -1.17
CA VAL A 36 -0.08 -3.74 0.00
C VAL A 36 -1.35 -4.58 -0.02
N SER A 37 -1.60 -5.32 1.05
CA SER A 37 -2.80 -6.14 1.24
C SER A 37 -3.57 -5.68 2.49
N ILE A 38 -4.82 -5.28 2.33
CA ILE A 38 -5.66 -4.72 3.40
C ILE A 38 -6.83 -5.63 3.65
N THR A 39 -6.98 -6.12 4.88
CA THR A 39 -8.20 -6.79 5.36
C THR A 39 -9.10 -5.76 6.01
N LEU A 40 -10.26 -5.51 5.40
CA LEU A 40 -11.18 -4.47 5.86
C LEU A 40 -11.93 -4.89 7.12
N SER A 41 -12.19 -3.96 8.03
CA SER A 41 -13.01 -4.14 9.24
C SER A 41 -14.23 -3.21 9.20
N GLY A 42 -15.27 -3.55 9.97
CA GLY A 42 -16.52 -2.79 10.04
C GLY A 42 -17.75 -3.66 9.86
N LYS A 43 -18.93 -3.04 10.03
CA LYS A 43 -20.24 -3.72 9.92
C LYS A 43 -21.01 -3.34 8.66
N SER A 44 -20.55 -2.33 7.94
CA SER A 44 -21.24 -1.76 6.77
C SER A 44 -20.56 -2.19 5.48
N SER A 45 -21.34 -2.30 4.41
CA SER A 45 -20.79 -2.34 3.05
C SER A 45 -21.14 -1.04 2.34
N VAL A 46 -20.14 -0.41 1.73
CA VAL A 46 -20.29 0.90 1.08
C VAL A 46 -19.60 0.89 -0.27
N ARG A 47 -19.96 1.84 -1.14
CA ARG A 47 -19.24 2.09 -2.39
C ARG A 47 -18.31 3.28 -2.19
N GLY A 48 -17.03 3.08 -2.48
CA GLY A 48 -16.00 4.07 -2.17
C GLY A 48 -14.62 3.61 -2.61
N TYR A 49 -13.60 4.22 -2.04
CA TYR A 49 -12.20 3.84 -2.27
C TYR A 49 -11.42 3.73 -0.96
N ILE A 50 -10.30 3.03 -1.04
CA ILE A 50 -9.34 2.84 0.04
C ILE A 50 -8.01 3.43 -0.39
N ASN A 51 -7.46 4.28 0.47
CA ASN A 51 -6.13 4.83 0.34
C ASN A 51 -5.23 4.39 1.50
N VAL A 52 -3.94 4.25 1.22
CA VAL A 52 -2.91 3.95 2.23
C VAL A 52 -1.71 4.86 2.10
N ALA A 53 -1.13 5.26 3.22
CA ALA A 53 0.19 5.90 3.29
C ALA A 53 1.12 5.10 4.20
N LEU A 54 2.34 4.84 3.71
CA LEU A 54 3.39 4.12 4.41
C LEU A 54 4.29 5.10 5.15
N TYR A 55 4.73 4.74 6.36
CA TYR A 55 5.68 5.51 7.16
C TYR A 55 6.77 4.58 7.66
N GLY A 56 8.01 5.02 7.53
CA GLY A 56 9.16 4.26 7.99
C GLY A 56 10.32 5.16 8.37
N THR A 57 11.49 4.56 8.50
CA THR A 57 12.74 5.24 8.86
C THR A 57 13.21 6.26 7.81
N GLY A 58 12.86 6.04 6.54
CA GLY A 58 13.27 6.89 5.41
C GLY A 58 12.30 8.03 5.10
N GLY A 59 11.17 8.13 5.80
CA GLY A 59 10.13 9.13 5.57
C GLY A 59 8.74 8.52 5.43
N ASN A 60 7.85 9.24 4.75
CA ASN A 60 6.48 8.77 4.49
C ASN A 60 6.04 9.02 3.06
N THR A 61 5.20 8.13 2.54
CA THR A 61 4.61 8.28 1.22
C THR A 61 3.45 9.27 1.26
N LYS A 62 3.02 9.73 0.08
CA LYS A 62 1.66 10.22 -0.10
C LYS A 62 0.64 9.07 0.03
N GLN A 63 -0.63 9.39 -0.09
CA GLN A 63 -1.69 8.39 -0.14
C GLN A 63 -1.76 7.73 -1.51
N TYR A 64 -1.83 6.39 -1.52
CA TYR A 64 -2.03 5.58 -2.72
C TYR A 64 -3.35 4.84 -2.65
N GLN A 65 -4.12 4.89 -3.73
CA GLN A 65 -5.35 4.13 -3.85
C GLN A 65 -5.06 2.66 -4.03
N ILE A 66 -5.63 1.83 -3.16
CA ILE A 66 -5.47 0.37 -3.16
C ILE A 66 -6.68 -0.32 -3.79
N PHE A 67 -7.87 0.28 -3.64
CA PHE A 67 -9.08 -0.27 -4.25
C PHE A 67 -10.14 0.81 -4.41
N GLN A 68 -10.95 0.70 -5.46
CA GLN A 68 -12.14 1.50 -5.67
C GLN A 68 -13.28 0.60 -6.13
N GLY A 69 -14.43 0.70 -5.46
CA GLY A 69 -15.59 -0.13 -5.74
C GLY A 69 -16.41 -0.42 -4.49
N LYS A 70 -16.91 -1.64 -4.36
CA LYS A 70 -17.69 -2.07 -3.20
C LYS A 70 -16.76 -2.54 -2.08
N LEU A 71 -16.72 -1.77 -1.00
CA LEU A 71 -15.98 -2.04 0.23
C LEU A 71 -16.82 -2.97 1.10
N GLN A 72 -16.30 -4.16 1.41
CA GLN A 72 -17.02 -5.24 2.10
C GLN A 72 -16.14 -5.86 3.18
N PRO A 73 -16.32 -5.56 4.47
CA PRO A 73 -15.68 -6.32 5.53
C PRO A 73 -16.21 -7.78 5.58
N PRO A 74 -15.38 -8.80 5.90
CA PRO A 74 -13.94 -8.77 6.17
C PRO A 74 -13.06 -9.03 4.92
N LYS A 75 -13.49 -8.60 3.72
CA LYS A 75 -12.77 -8.86 2.47
C LYS A 75 -11.41 -8.19 2.46
N SER A 76 -10.46 -8.86 1.80
CA SER A 76 -9.13 -8.33 1.57
C SER A 76 -8.97 -7.75 0.16
N TYR A 77 -8.23 -6.65 0.07
CA TYR A 77 -7.91 -5.94 -1.17
C TYR A 77 -6.40 -5.81 -1.29
N THR A 78 -5.85 -6.07 -2.47
CA THR A 78 -4.41 -6.04 -2.69
C THR A 78 -4.08 -5.23 -3.92
N GLU A 79 -3.06 -4.38 -3.81
CA GLU A 79 -2.56 -3.58 -4.93
C GLU A 79 -1.03 -3.47 -4.86
N ILE A 80 -0.40 -3.30 -6.01
CA ILE A 80 1.03 -3.00 -6.12
C ILE A 80 1.18 -1.52 -6.40
N ILE A 81 1.93 -0.82 -5.56
CA ILE A 81 2.15 0.62 -5.66
C ILE A 81 3.62 0.93 -5.91
N ASP A 82 3.87 1.93 -6.74
CA ASP A 82 5.20 2.47 -7.02
C ASP A 82 5.31 3.86 -6.38
N VAL A 83 6.11 3.97 -5.32
CA VAL A 83 6.20 5.17 -4.48
C VAL A 83 7.43 6.02 -4.76
N GLU A 84 7.39 7.31 -4.44
CA GLU A 84 8.45 8.26 -4.80
C GLU A 84 9.66 8.27 -3.87
N ILE A 85 9.59 7.57 -2.74
CA ILE A 85 10.67 7.54 -1.74
C ILE A 85 10.90 6.12 -1.24
N ASP A 86 12.15 5.81 -0.88
CA ASP A 86 12.44 4.64 -0.07
C ASP A 86 11.98 4.92 1.37
N VAL A 87 10.90 4.28 1.83
CA VAL A 87 10.46 4.45 3.21
C VAL A 87 11.35 3.70 4.22
N GLY A 88 12.26 2.86 3.76
CA GLY A 88 13.06 1.98 4.62
C GLY A 88 12.18 1.01 5.40
N SER A 89 12.52 0.77 6.67
CA SER A 89 11.74 -0.12 7.54
C SER A 89 10.41 0.53 7.91
N VAL A 90 9.32 -0.05 7.39
CA VAL A 90 7.96 0.45 7.64
C VAL A 90 7.59 0.19 9.10
N ASN A 91 7.25 1.26 9.83
CA ASN A 91 6.96 1.18 11.26
C ASN A 91 5.51 1.54 11.63
N LYS A 92 4.78 2.20 10.71
CA LYS A 92 3.34 2.44 10.84
C LYS A 92 2.70 2.63 9.47
N VAL A 93 1.41 2.37 9.41
CA VAL A 93 0.62 2.57 8.19
C VAL A 93 -0.60 3.40 8.52
N LYS A 94 -0.96 4.33 7.64
CA LYS A 94 -2.23 5.06 7.74
C LYS A 94 -3.20 4.58 6.68
N PHE A 95 -4.38 4.20 7.12
CA PHE A 95 -5.52 3.79 6.31
C PHE A 95 -6.53 4.94 6.23
N LEU A 96 -7.07 5.14 5.04
CA LEU A 96 -8.16 6.08 4.78
C LEU A 96 -9.18 5.40 3.88
N TRP A 97 -10.45 5.64 4.14
CA TRP A 97 -11.51 5.32 3.20
C TRP A 97 -12.43 6.52 3.04
N ASN A 98 -13.06 6.63 1.88
CA ASN A 98 -14.09 7.61 1.62
C ASN A 98 -15.19 7.00 0.76
N ASN A 99 -16.41 7.51 0.85
CA ASN A 99 -17.49 7.16 -0.07
C ASN A 99 -17.54 8.18 -1.22
N ASN A 100 -18.09 7.75 -2.35
CA ASN A 100 -18.36 8.67 -3.47
C ASN A 100 -19.84 9.09 -3.49
N ILE A 101 -20.61 8.74 -2.45
CA ILE A 101 -22.07 8.86 -2.41
C ILE A 101 -22.47 9.22 -0.98
N ILE A 102 -23.22 10.31 -0.82
CA ILE A 102 -23.79 10.73 0.47
C ILE A 102 -24.54 9.54 1.09
N ASN A 103 -24.05 9.07 2.24
CA ASN A 103 -24.65 7.94 2.94
C ASN A 103 -25.21 8.38 4.30
N PRO A 104 -26.55 8.46 4.46
CA PRO A 104 -27.18 8.94 5.70
C PRO A 104 -26.96 8.01 6.90
N THR A 105 -26.50 6.77 6.69
CA THR A 105 -26.22 5.82 7.79
C THR A 105 -24.90 6.08 8.51
N LEU A 106 -24.08 7.04 8.04
CA LEU A 106 -22.78 7.40 8.60
C LEU A 106 -21.90 6.16 8.91
N PRO A 107 -21.62 5.33 7.89
CA PRO A 107 -20.94 4.06 8.09
C PRO A 107 -19.52 4.26 8.65
N ARG A 108 -19.04 3.24 9.36
CA ARG A 108 -17.66 3.18 9.87
C ARG A 108 -16.96 1.94 9.34
N LEU A 109 -15.78 2.17 8.78
CA LEU A 109 -14.88 1.13 8.30
C LEU A 109 -13.49 1.34 8.90
N GLY A 110 -12.73 0.27 8.99
CA GLY A 110 -11.32 0.31 9.34
C GLY A 110 -10.54 -0.73 8.55
N ALA A 111 -9.26 -0.87 8.88
CA ALA A 111 -8.46 -2.00 8.48
C ALA A 111 -8.16 -2.86 9.71
N ALA A 112 -8.55 -4.14 9.66
CA ALA A 112 -8.20 -5.12 10.67
C ALA A 112 -6.71 -5.47 10.61
N LYS A 113 -6.21 -5.66 9.39
CA LYS A 113 -4.83 -6.03 9.10
C LYS A 113 -4.39 -5.36 7.81
N ILE A 114 -3.17 -4.83 7.81
CA ILE A 114 -2.47 -4.40 6.59
C ILE A 114 -1.13 -5.13 6.54
N THR A 115 -0.88 -5.80 5.43
CA THR A 115 0.41 -6.41 5.13
C THR A 115 1.09 -5.61 4.03
N VAL A 116 2.33 -5.20 4.27
CA VAL A 116 3.17 -4.48 3.32
C VAL A 116 4.36 -5.36 3.00
N GLN A 117 4.59 -5.63 1.73
CA GLN A 117 5.77 -6.35 1.25
C GLN A 117 6.62 -5.41 0.40
N ASP A 118 7.90 -5.25 0.75
CA ASP A 118 8.82 -4.47 -0.08
C ASP A 118 9.23 -5.25 -1.34
N GLY A 119 9.47 -4.53 -2.44
CA GLY A 119 9.85 -5.13 -3.71
C GLY A 119 11.35 -5.39 -3.87
N LYS A 120 12.18 -4.94 -2.93
CA LYS A 120 13.65 -5.03 -3.03
C LYS A 120 14.15 -6.37 -2.50
N ASP A 121 13.83 -6.64 -1.25
CA ASP A 121 14.30 -7.80 -0.49
C ASP A 121 13.14 -8.77 -0.18
N GLY A 122 11.89 -8.32 -0.36
CA GLY A 122 10.70 -9.13 -0.13
C GLY A 122 10.26 -9.18 1.33
N ASN A 123 10.78 -8.30 2.20
CA ASN A 123 10.41 -8.33 3.61
C ASN A 123 8.93 -7.99 3.77
N VAL A 124 8.29 -8.67 4.73
CA VAL A 124 6.86 -8.56 5.00
C VAL A 124 6.66 -7.92 6.37
N TYR A 125 5.92 -6.81 6.38
CA TYR A 125 5.53 -6.07 7.58
C TYR A 125 4.03 -6.23 7.80
N ASN A 126 3.62 -6.60 9.00
CA ASN A 126 2.20 -6.71 9.36
C ASN A 126 1.82 -5.60 10.33
N PHE A 127 0.64 -5.04 10.13
CA PHE A 127 0.07 -4.00 10.96
C PHE A 127 -1.37 -4.36 11.29
N CYS A 128 -1.77 -4.16 12.54
CA CYS A 128 -3.09 -4.53 13.02
C CYS A 128 -3.84 -3.31 13.56
N GLY A 129 -5.16 -3.30 13.41
CA GLY A 129 -6.05 -2.27 13.92
C GLY A 129 -7.37 -2.89 14.36
N SER A 130 -7.87 -2.49 15.53
CA SER A 130 -9.20 -2.92 16.02
C SER A 130 -10.28 -1.87 15.80
N GLU A 131 -9.88 -0.63 15.55
CA GLU A 131 -10.78 0.50 15.42
C GLU A 131 -11.48 0.55 14.05
N THR A 132 -12.60 1.27 14.01
CA THR A 132 -13.28 1.68 12.77
C THR A 132 -13.50 3.17 12.82
N VAL A 133 -13.30 3.83 11.69
CA VAL A 133 -13.32 5.29 11.55
C VAL A 133 -14.40 5.71 10.55
N ARG A 134 -14.83 6.97 10.63
CA ARG A 134 -15.72 7.55 9.62
C ARG A 134 -14.97 7.76 8.30
N GLU A 135 -15.71 8.08 7.25
CA GLU A 135 -15.12 8.54 6.00
C GLU A 135 -14.18 9.71 6.24
N ASP A 136 -13.13 9.79 5.43
CA ASP A 136 -12.12 10.86 5.47
C ASP A 136 -11.38 11.02 6.82
N VAL A 137 -11.48 10.03 7.70
CA VAL A 137 -10.71 9.98 8.96
C VAL A 137 -9.58 8.96 8.83
N LEU A 138 -8.35 9.41 9.11
CA LEU A 138 -7.16 8.56 9.08
C LEU A 138 -7.12 7.62 10.28
N GLN A 139 -7.09 6.31 10.01
CA GLN A 139 -6.76 5.29 11.00
C GLN A 139 -5.26 4.97 10.94
N THR A 140 -4.58 5.01 12.08
CA THR A 140 -3.17 4.59 12.17
C THR A 140 -3.10 3.14 12.67
N LEU A 141 -2.35 2.30 11.97
CA LEU A 141 -2.09 0.92 12.37
C LEU A 141 -0.62 0.76 12.77
N MET A 142 -0.41 0.01 13.86
CA MET A 142 0.89 -0.27 14.44
C MET A 142 1.30 -1.73 14.18
N PRO A 143 2.60 -2.06 14.29
CA PRO A 143 3.09 -3.40 14.03
C PRO A 143 2.43 -4.48 14.88
N CYS A 144 2.21 -5.63 14.24
CA CYS A 144 1.86 -6.94 14.80
C CYS A 144 2.56 -8.01 13.93
#